data_AF-A0A816Z6G2-F1
#
_entry.id   AF-A0A816Z6G2-F1
#
_cell.length_a   1.000
_cell.length_b   1.000
_cell.length_c   1.000
_cell.angle_alpha   90.00
_cell.angle_beta   90.00
_cell.angle_gamma   90.00
#
_symmetry.space_group_name_H-M   'P 1'
#
loop_
_entity.id
_entity.type
_entity.pdbx_description
1 polymer ?
#
loop_
_entity_poly.entity_id
_entity_poly.type
_entity_poly.pdbx_seq_one_letter_code
_entity_poly.pdbx_strand_id
1 'polypeptide(L)' 'TSAIKCTCKTGYTNTGSAVRVVCKDSCTIKNGGCGPRAACSHHAKTNAVKCTKKAGHTNTRSASGDIRIGTVSVS' A
#
# COMPACT_ATOMS: atom_id res chain seq x y z
N THR A 1 -5.57 -33.96 2.15
CA THR A 1 -4.34 -33.35 2.70
C THR A 1 -4.62 -31.90 3.01
N SER A 2 -4.63 -31.49 4.28
CA SER A 2 -4.83 -30.07 4.63
C SER A 2 -3.49 -29.35 4.51
N ALA A 3 -3.32 -28.54 3.47
CA ALA A 3 -2.10 -27.75 3.29
C ALA A 3 -2.18 -26.49 4.17
N ILE A 4 -1.25 -26.33 5.11
CA ILE A 4 -1.13 -25.09 5.87
C ILE A 4 -0.49 -24.03 4.98
N LYS A 5 -1.25 -22.98 4.68
CA LYS A 5 -0.79 -21.84 3.87
C LYS A 5 -0.30 -20.72 4.79
N CYS A 6 1.01 -20.53 4.86
CA CYS A 6 1.57 -19.34 5.49
C CYS A 6 1.28 -18.11 4.62
N THR A 7 0.94 -16.98 5.25
CA THR A 7 0.75 -15.70 4.58
C THR A 7 1.52 -14.61 5.32
N CYS A 8 1.88 -13.55 4.59
CA CYS A 8 2.56 -12.42 5.20
C CYS A 8 1.58 -11.56 6.01
N LYS A 9 2.08 -10.99 7.10
CA LYS A 9 1.34 -10.00 7.90
C LYS A 9 0.98 -8.79 7.05
N THR A 10 -0.06 -8.07 7.45
CA THR A 10 -0.44 -6.79 6.83
C THR A 10 0.76 -5.85 6.76
N GLY A 11 0.98 -5.24 5.59
CA GLY A 11 2.15 -4.40 5.31
C GLY A 11 3.35 -5.14 4.71
N TYR A 12 3.28 -6.46 4.55
CA TYR A 12 4.36 -7.25 3.95
C TYR A 12 3.87 -7.98 2.70
N THR A 13 4.75 -8.07 1.71
CA THR A 13 4.53 -8.78 0.45
C THR A 13 5.35 -10.08 0.45
N ASN A 14 4.74 -11.18 0.03
CA ASN A 14 5.48 -12.42 -0.21
C ASN A 14 6.34 -12.25 -1.46
N THR A 15 7.65 -12.34 -1.29
CA THR A 15 8.66 -12.29 -2.36
C THR A 15 9.29 -13.65 -2.64
N GLY A 16 8.92 -14.66 -1.85
CA GLY A 16 9.32 -16.05 -2.05
C GLY A 16 8.31 -16.80 -2.91
N SER A 17 8.30 -18.13 -2.76
CA SER A 17 7.42 -19.03 -3.50
C SER A 17 6.16 -19.38 -2.70
N ALA A 18 5.19 -20.04 -3.34
CA ALA A 18 3.97 -20.51 -2.68
C ALA A 18 4.24 -21.48 -1.51
N VAL A 19 5.34 -22.25 -1.59
CA VAL A 19 5.78 -23.22 -0.56
C VAL A 19 6.81 -22.65 0.42
N ARG A 20 7.45 -21.52 0.08
CA ARG A 20 8.48 -20.87 0.90
C ARG A 20 8.21 -19.37 0.96
N VAL A 21 7.41 -18.98 1.93
CA VAL A 21 6.97 -17.60 2.11
C VAL A 21 8.12 -16.77 2.66
N VAL A 22 8.47 -15.69 1.95
CA VAL A 22 9.47 -14.70 2.37
C VAL A 22 8.80 -13.35 2.40
N CYS A 23 8.51 -12.87 3.61
CA CYS A 23 7.81 -11.61 3.80
C CYS A 23 8.80 -10.44 3.81
N LYS A 24 8.66 -9.56 2.83
CA LYS A 24 9.43 -8.32 2.76
C LYS A 24 8.50 -7.15 2.89
N ASP A 25 8.99 -6.08 3.51
CA ASP A 25 8.25 -4.83 3.68
C ASP A 25 7.67 -4.37 2.33
N SER A 26 6.36 -4.16 2.27
CA SER A 26 5.67 -3.84 1.02
C SER A 26 6.14 -2.51 0.43
N CYS A 27 6.56 -1.53 1.24
CA CYS A 27 7.10 -0.27 0.73
C CYS A 27 8.42 -0.45 -0.02
N THR A 28 9.22 -1.47 0.32
CA THR A 28 10.42 -1.82 -0.46
C THR A 28 10.11 -2.54 -1.77
N ILE A 29 8.87 -3.02 -1.95
CA ILE A 29 8.41 -3.73 -3.14
C ILE A 29 7.53 -2.80 -3.97
N LYS A 30 8.06 -2.27 -5.07
CA LYS A 30 7.31 -1.36 -5.97
C LYS A 30 6.65 -0.18 -5.21
N ASN A 31 7.33 0.37 -4.20
CA ASN A 31 6.83 1.46 -3.37
C ASN A 31 5.47 1.15 -2.71
N GLY A 32 5.18 -0.11 -2.37
CA GLY A 32 3.89 -0.51 -1.80
C GLY A 32 2.69 -0.35 -2.73
N GLY A 33 2.93 -0.20 -4.04
CA GLY A 33 1.90 0.17 -5.02
C GLY A 33 1.57 1.68 -5.01
N CYS A 34 2.29 2.47 -4.23
CA CYS A 34 2.17 3.92 -4.25
C CYS A 34 2.73 4.50 -5.55
N GLY A 35 2.10 5.60 -6.02
CA GLY A 35 2.57 6.29 -7.20
C GLY A 35 4.04 6.77 -7.08
N PRO A 36 4.74 7.03 -8.19
CA PRO A 36 6.16 7.37 -8.20
C PRO A 36 6.52 8.64 -7.42
N ARG A 37 5.53 9.53 -7.20
CA ARG A 37 5.68 10.79 -6.44
C ARG A 37 5.09 10.72 -5.03
N ALA A 38 4.68 9.54 -4.58
CA ALA A 38 4.19 9.29 -3.22
C ALA A 38 5.29 8.65 -2.37
N ALA A 39 5.31 8.97 -1.08
CA ALA A 39 6.09 8.26 -0.08
C ALA A 39 5.26 7.08 0.45
N CYS A 40 5.86 5.90 0.49
CA CYS A 40 5.25 4.74 1.13
C CYS A 40 5.61 4.71 2.61
N SER A 41 4.63 4.41 3.45
CA SER A 41 4.76 4.27 4.90
C SER A 41 3.74 3.25 5.40
N HIS A 42 3.77 2.92 6.69
CA HIS A 42 2.81 2.02 7.31
C HIS A 42 1.88 2.75 8.27
N HIS A 43 0.62 2.34 8.29
CA HIS A 43 -0.35 2.83 9.27
C HIS A 43 0.04 2.32 10.67
N ALA A 44 0.23 3.23 11.63
CA ALA A 44 0.80 2.91 12.94
C ALA A 44 0.06 1.80 13.72
N LYS A 45 -1.26 1.65 13.49
CA LYS A 45 -2.08 0.66 14.20
C LYS A 45 -2.26 -0.68 13.46
N THR A 46 -2.38 -0.63 12.14
CA THR A 46 -2.77 -1.80 11.33
C THR A 46 -1.62 -2.33 10.47
N ASN A 47 -0.50 -1.59 10.44
CA ASN A 47 0.64 -1.80 9.57
C ASN A 47 0.30 -1.84 8.07
N ALA A 48 -0.91 -1.40 7.68
CA ALA A 48 -1.32 -1.33 6.28
C ALA A 48 -0.45 -0.33 5.52
N VAL A 49 -0.19 -0.62 4.23
CA VAL A 49 0.52 0.32 3.36
C VAL A 49 -0.28 1.60 3.24
N LYS A 50 0.39 2.72 3.51
CA LYS A 50 -0.13 4.07 3.42
C LYS A 50 0.74 4.87 2.46
N CYS A 51 0.15 5.30 1.36
CA CYS A 51 0.77 6.23 0.44
C CYS A 51 0.49 7.66 0.90
N THR A 52 1.54 8.39 1.29
CA THR A 52 1.45 9.82 1.54
C THR A 52 2.04 10.59 0.37
N LYS A 53 1.52 11.78 0.15
CA LYS A 53 2.04 12.66 -0.88
C LYS A 53 3.38 13.23 -0.43
N LYS A 54 4.38 13.27 -1.33
CA LYS A 54 5.58 14.07 -1.08
C LYS A 54 5.19 15.56 -1.10
N ALA A 55 5.71 16.36 -0.16
CA ALA A 55 5.44 17.79 -0.10
C ALA A 55 5.79 18.46 -1.44
N GLY A 56 4.89 19.29 -1.98
CA GLY A 56 5.10 20.02 -3.24
C GLY A 56 4.40 19.44 -4.49
N HIS A 57 3.63 18.35 -4.38
CA HIS A 57 2.76 17.90 -5.48
C HIS A 57 1.29 18.18 -5.18
N THR A 58 0.48 18.54 -6.18
CA THR A 58 -0.98 18.78 -6.09
C THR A 58 -1.73 17.87 -7.08
N ASN A 59 -2.13 16.64 -6.68
CA ASN A 59 -3.19 15.90 -7.40
C ASN A 59 -3.91 14.80 -6.56
N THR A 60 -5.16 15.11 -6.20
CA THR A 60 -6.44 14.36 -6.42
C THR A 60 -6.57 12.83 -6.45
N ARG A 61 -5.62 12.00 -6.00
CA ARG A 61 -5.91 10.55 -5.84
C ARG A 61 -5.14 9.92 -4.69
N SER A 62 -5.80 9.86 -3.53
CA SER A 62 -5.32 9.12 -2.36
C SER A 62 -5.55 7.62 -2.54
N ALA A 63 -4.68 6.83 -1.92
CA ALA A 63 -4.65 5.38 -1.97
C ALA A 63 -6.02 4.73 -1.67
N SER A 64 -6.25 3.61 -2.37
CA SER A 64 -7.35 2.65 -2.25
C SER A 64 -8.25 2.83 -1.00
N GLY A 65 -9.49 3.27 -1.21
CA GLY A 65 -10.56 3.02 -0.23
C GLY A 65 -11.66 4.07 -0.11
N ASP A 66 -11.36 5.37 -0.18
CA ASP A 66 -12.37 6.41 0.04
C ASP A 66 -12.22 7.55 -0.95
N ILE A 67 -12.83 7.37 -2.13
CA ILE A 67 -13.15 8.49 -3.02
C ILE A 67 -14.59 8.91 -2.74
N ARG A 68 -14.71 9.97 -1.93
CA ARG A 68 -15.78 10.98 -2.11
C ARG A 68 -15.10 12.32 -2.31
N ILE A 69 -14.42 12.48 -3.44
CA ILE A 69 -14.17 13.82 -3.96
C ILE A 69 -15.48 14.23 -4.64
N GLY A 70 -16.34 14.88 -3.86
CA GLY A 70 -17.39 15.71 -4.45
C GLY A 70 -16.72 16.75 -5.34
N THR A 71 -17.16 16.83 -6.58
CA THR A 71 -16.74 17.83 -7.57
C THR A 71 -16.97 19.24 -7.02
N VAL A 72 -15.92 20.05 -6.88
CA VAL A 72 -16.06 21.51 -6.79
C VAL A 72 -16.27 22.01 -8.21
N SER A 73 -17.52 22.17 -8.62
CA SER A 73 -17.86 23.01 -9.76
C SER A 73 -17.79 24.46 -9.31
N VAL A 74 -16.83 25.22 -9.84
CA VAL A 74 -16.91 26.68 -9.83
C VAL A 74 -17.71 27.10 -11.05
N SER A 75 -18.77 27.87 -10.83
CA SER A 75 -19.53 28.61 -11.84
C SER A 75 -19.67 30.04 -11.36
#